data_AF-A0A9D8KA91-F1
#
_entry.id   AF-A0A9D8KA91-F1
#
_cell.length_a   1.000
_cell.length_b   1.000
_cell.length_c   1.000
_cell.angle_alpha   90.00
_cell.angle_beta   90.00
_cell.angle_gamma   90.00
#
_symmetry.space_group_name_H-M   'P 1'
#
loop_
_entity.id
_entity.type
_entity.pdbx_description
1 polymer ?
#
loop_
_entity_poly.entity_id
_entity_poly.type
_entity_poly.pdbx_seq_one_letter_code
_entity_poly.pdbx_strand_id
1 'polypeptide(L)'
;MISITLASNAIHLEAARRLRDGLSLRRGGLELLLWEPERFVLTPADRRRWPLRLPARPWSYGLLAPWALLGLVGNLRLAHRRGAGQGLRLLLARARRLTLLDDGLDQYRAQPKALDPLAFPAGLDCWLFSDAPDWRAPWCQRFRCRELGPLYPPGGPDPADDPADDPRTPRGTLILEAPGLERLGETDGAFPRPWCLVPHPVAAKRSWRLPLRAGDRRRPGAPEALLPRWHGTVVVGESLLLLAALRLRPPDTRLVVALPPTADAHLRARVAEAAAREPLVSLVGAGRAGS
;
A
#
# COMPACT_ATOMS: atom_id res chain seq x y z
N MET A 1 -27.91 13.29 3.18
CA MET A 1 -26.58 13.63 2.60
C MET A 1 -25.84 12.34 2.30
N ILE A 2 -25.19 12.24 1.14
CA ILE A 2 -24.54 11.01 0.65
C ILE A 2 -23.02 11.17 0.70
N SER A 3 -22.33 10.18 1.26
CA SER A 3 -20.88 10.03 1.24
C SER A 3 -20.50 8.89 0.28
N ILE A 4 -19.70 9.19 -0.74
CA ILE A 4 -19.26 8.22 -1.75
C ILE A 4 -17.77 7.98 -1.56
N THR A 5 -17.37 6.72 -1.44
CA THR A 5 -15.96 6.32 -1.31
C THR A 5 -15.54 5.43 -2.46
N LEU A 6 -14.45 5.79 -3.15
CA LEU A 6 -13.89 5.02 -4.26
C LEU A 6 -12.70 4.20 -3.76
N ALA A 7 -12.83 2.87 -3.84
CA ALA A 7 -11.79 1.91 -3.47
C ALA A 7 -11.34 1.10 -4.70
N SER A 8 -10.24 1.53 -5.31
CA SER A 8 -9.60 0.86 -6.47
C SER A 8 -8.62 -0.24 -6.10
N ASN A 9 -8.26 -0.39 -4.83
CA ASN A 9 -7.42 -1.47 -4.32
C ASN A 9 -7.71 -1.73 -2.83
N ALA A 10 -7.06 -2.75 -2.26
CA ALA A 10 -7.22 -3.11 -0.86
C ALA A 10 -6.77 -2.01 0.13
N ILE A 11 -5.80 -1.17 -0.24
CA ILE A 11 -5.30 -0.06 0.58
C ILE A 11 -6.36 1.04 0.69
N HIS A 12 -7.03 1.36 -0.41
CA HIS A 12 -8.13 2.33 -0.41
C HIS A 12 -9.31 1.83 0.42
N LEU A 13 -9.60 0.51 0.34
CA LEU A 13 -10.62 -0.11 1.18
C LEU A 13 -10.25 -0.03 2.66
N GLU A 14 -9.00 -0.31 3.02
CA GLU A 14 -8.53 -0.21 4.40
C GLU A 14 -8.60 1.24 4.91
N ALA A 15 -8.18 2.22 4.11
CA ALA A 15 -8.35 3.63 4.43
C ALA A 15 -9.83 3.98 4.65
N ALA A 16 -10.72 3.47 3.79
CA ALA A 16 -12.16 3.64 3.92
C ALA A 16 -12.71 3.00 5.21
N ARG A 17 -12.22 1.82 5.61
CA ARG A 17 -12.62 1.15 6.88
C ARG A 17 -12.26 2.02 8.07
N ARG A 18 -11.02 2.49 8.13
CA ARG A 18 -10.53 3.33 9.24
C ARG A 18 -11.25 4.67 9.32
N LEU A 19 -11.53 5.29 8.18
CA LEU A 19 -12.36 6.50 8.16
C LEU A 19 -13.78 6.24 8.63
N ARG A 20 -14.34 5.06 8.36
CA ARG A 20 -15.68 4.71 8.80
C ARG A 20 -15.74 4.36 10.29
N ASP A 21 -14.69 3.73 10.84
CA ASP A 21 -14.61 3.33 12.24
C ASP A 21 -14.12 4.44 13.19
N GLY A 22 -13.01 5.07 12.82
CA GLY A 22 -12.29 6.03 13.66
C GLY A 22 -12.89 7.43 13.61
N LEU A 23 -13.42 7.84 12.45
CA LEU A 23 -14.37 8.94 12.45
C LEU A 23 -15.69 8.30 12.84
N SER A 24 -16.03 8.43 14.12
CA SER A 24 -17.42 8.46 14.55
C SER A 24 -18.13 9.55 13.74
N LEU A 25 -18.45 9.29 12.47
CA LEU A 25 -19.45 10.02 11.71
C LEU A 25 -20.79 9.59 12.29
N ARG A 26 -20.98 10.00 13.55
CA ARG A 26 -22.28 10.31 14.13
C ARG A 26 -22.90 11.32 13.17
N ARG A 27 -23.76 10.82 12.28
CA ARG A 27 -24.95 11.48 11.71
C ARG A 27 -25.38 10.70 10.47
N GLY A 28 -26.43 9.90 10.63
CA GLY A 28 -27.36 9.23 9.68
C GLY A 28 -27.32 9.53 8.17
N GLY A 29 -26.15 9.67 7.57
CA GLY A 29 -25.95 9.88 6.14
C GLY A 29 -25.83 8.55 5.39
N LEU A 30 -26.22 8.56 4.13
CA LEU A 30 -26.06 7.42 3.24
C LEU A 30 -24.58 7.24 2.89
N GLU A 31 -23.99 6.07 3.13
CA GLU A 31 -22.63 5.76 2.68
C GLU A 31 -22.66 4.75 1.54
N LEU A 32 -22.01 5.10 0.43
CA LEU A 32 -21.90 4.27 -0.77
C LEU A 32 -20.44 3.97 -1.09
N LEU A 33 -20.12 2.70 -1.28
CA LEU A 33 -18.81 2.23 -1.72
C LEU A 33 -18.82 1.98 -3.24
N LEU A 34 -17.90 2.60 -3.96
CA LEU A 34 -17.55 2.23 -5.33
C LEU A 34 -16.27 1.41 -5.29
N TRP A 35 -16.30 0.15 -5.73
CA TRP A 35 -15.10 -0.70 -5.69
C TRP A 35 -14.83 -1.39 -7.03
N GLU A 36 -13.57 -1.73 -7.31
CA GLU A 36 -13.19 -2.44 -8.54
C GLU A 36 -13.23 -3.96 -8.32
N PRO A 37 -14.31 -4.67 -8.73
CA PRO A 37 -14.46 -6.10 -8.44
C PRO A 37 -13.41 -6.98 -9.14
N GLU A 38 -12.81 -6.49 -10.23
CA GLU A 38 -11.73 -7.16 -10.94
C GLU A 38 -10.40 -7.14 -10.15
N ARG A 39 -10.24 -6.21 -9.21
CA ARG A 39 -8.99 -6.03 -8.47
C ARG A 39 -9.00 -6.65 -7.09
N PHE A 40 -10.16 -6.70 -6.43
CA PHE A 40 -10.31 -7.36 -5.14
C PHE A 40 -11.76 -7.74 -4.83
N VAL A 41 -11.91 -8.78 -4.03
CA VAL A 41 -13.20 -9.28 -3.56
C VAL A 41 -13.48 -8.72 -2.18
N LEU A 42 -14.68 -8.17 -1.99
CA LEU A 42 -15.15 -7.74 -0.67
C LEU A 42 -15.46 -8.96 0.20
N THR A 43 -14.89 -8.95 1.41
CA THR A 43 -15.17 -9.97 2.43
C THR A 43 -16.61 -9.85 2.94
N PRO A 44 -17.16 -10.88 3.62
CA PRO A 44 -18.47 -10.76 4.27
C PRO A 44 -18.56 -9.58 5.25
N ALA A 45 -17.47 -9.30 5.98
CA ALA A 45 -17.40 -8.15 6.88
C ALA A 45 -17.49 -6.82 6.12
N ASP A 46 -16.80 -6.70 4.97
CA ASP A 46 -16.88 -5.51 4.11
C ASP A 46 -18.29 -5.30 3.57
N ARG A 47 -18.97 -6.38 3.14
CA ARG A 47 -20.34 -6.29 2.60
C ARG A 47 -21.35 -5.85 3.66
N ARG A 48 -21.18 -6.28 4.92
CA ARG A 48 -22.01 -5.81 6.06
C ARG A 48 -21.72 -4.35 6.37
N ARG A 49 -20.46 -3.95 6.29
CA ARG A 49 -20.00 -2.58 6.53
C ARG A 49 -20.51 -1.61 5.46
N TRP A 50 -20.53 -2.01 4.20
CA TRP A 50 -21.12 -1.22 3.10
C TRP A 50 -22.30 -1.96 2.46
N PRO A 51 -23.52 -1.81 3.01
CA PRO A 51 -24.71 -2.40 2.43
C PRO A 51 -25.00 -1.81 1.03
N LEU A 52 -24.78 -0.50 0.87
CA LEU A 52 -24.84 0.17 -0.42
C LEU A 52 -23.47 0.23 -1.06
N ARG A 53 -23.35 -0.47 -2.18
CA ARG A 53 -22.11 -0.60 -2.91
C ARG A 53 -22.41 -0.80 -4.39
N LEU A 54 -21.63 -0.18 -5.26
CA LEU A 54 -21.68 -0.39 -6.71
C LEU A 54 -20.28 -0.69 -7.25
N PRO A 55 -20.15 -1.46 -8.34
CA PRO A 55 -18.86 -1.61 -9.00
C PRO A 55 -18.39 -0.25 -9.55
N ALA A 56 -17.09 0.01 -9.53
CA ALA A 56 -16.49 1.24 -10.04
C ALA A 56 -16.43 1.21 -11.58
N ARG A 57 -17.58 1.38 -12.24
CA ARG A 57 -17.72 1.35 -13.71
C ARG A 57 -18.28 2.68 -14.23
N PRO A 58 -18.03 3.03 -15.51
CA PRO A 58 -18.58 4.23 -16.15
C PRO A 58 -20.08 4.45 -15.88
N TRP A 59 -20.89 3.40 -16.03
CA TRP A 59 -22.33 3.46 -15.80
C TRP A 59 -22.70 3.73 -14.34
N SER A 60 -21.92 3.22 -13.38
CA SER A 60 -22.17 3.44 -11.95
C SER A 60 -21.96 4.91 -11.58
N TYR A 61 -20.97 5.57 -12.17
CA TYR A 61 -20.84 7.03 -12.05
C TYR A 61 -21.99 7.78 -12.73
N GLY A 62 -22.49 7.28 -13.86
CA GLY A 62 -23.68 7.80 -14.54
C GLY A 62 -24.94 7.73 -13.67
N LEU A 63 -25.16 6.62 -12.97
CA LEU A 63 -26.30 6.46 -12.04
C LEU A 63 -26.23 7.42 -10.85
N LEU A 64 -25.02 7.81 -10.44
CA LEU A 64 -24.81 8.76 -9.35
C LEU A 64 -24.85 10.23 -9.80
N ALA A 65 -24.83 10.48 -11.11
CA ALA A 65 -24.86 11.82 -11.68
C ALA A 65 -26.09 12.63 -11.24
N PRO A 66 -27.34 12.09 -11.25
CA PRO A 66 -28.51 12.82 -10.76
C PRO A 66 -28.36 13.27 -9.31
N TRP A 67 -27.79 12.43 -8.43
CA TRP A 67 -27.58 12.79 -7.02
C TRP A 67 -26.54 13.91 -6.86
N ALA A 68 -25.53 13.92 -7.73
CA ALA A 68 -24.54 15.00 -7.79
C ALA A 68 -25.19 16.31 -8.25
N LEU A 69 -26.02 16.25 -9.30
CA LEU A 69 -26.73 17.41 -9.85
C LEU A 69 -27.71 18.02 -8.84
N LEU A 70 -28.40 17.19 -8.06
CA LEU A 70 -29.29 17.61 -6.97
C LEU A 70 -28.54 18.06 -5.70
N GLY A 71 -27.21 18.07 -5.69
CA GLY A 71 -26.41 18.52 -4.55
C GLY A 71 -26.51 17.61 -3.31
N LEU A 72 -26.90 16.35 -3.50
CA LEU A 72 -27.07 15.35 -2.42
C LEU A 72 -25.73 14.72 -2.00
N VAL A 73 -24.74 14.74 -2.89
CA VAL A 73 -23.38 14.25 -2.63
C VAL A 73 -22.64 15.23 -1.71
N GLY A 74 -22.59 14.88 -0.43
CA GLY A 74 -21.89 15.68 0.59
C GLY A 74 -20.40 15.46 0.53
N ASN A 75 -19.95 14.21 0.60
CA ASN A 75 -18.52 13.87 0.64
C ASN A 75 -18.16 12.92 -0.49
N LEU A 76 -17.06 13.20 -1.17
CA LEU A 76 -16.44 12.30 -2.12
C LEU A 76 -15.01 11.97 -1.66
N ARG A 77 -14.74 10.67 -1.45
CA ARG A 77 -13.44 10.15 -1.02
C ARG A 77 -12.82 9.31 -2.14
N LEU A 78 -11.59 9.59 -2.54
CA LEU A 78 -10.89 8.86 -3.60
C LEU A 78 -9.37 9.04 -3.47
N ALA A 79 -8.60 8.09 -3.99
CA ALA A 79 -7.14 8.23 -4.03
C ALA A 79 -6.65 9.06 -5.23
N HIS A 80 -7.28 8.92 -6.39
CA HIS A 80 -6.84 9.57 -7.63
C HIS A 80 -7.95 9.72 -8.67
N ARG A 81 -7.72 10.54 -9.70
CA ARG A 81 -8.67 10.75 -10.83
C ARG A 81 -8.41 9.82 -12.02
N ARG A 82 -7.46 8.88 -11.94
CA ARG A 82 -7.15 7.99 -13.07
C ARG A 82 -8.35 7.12 -13.43
N GLY A 83 -8.60 6.98 -14.73
CA GLY A 83 -9.78 6.29 -15.25
C GLY A 83 -11.11 7.06 -15.06
N ALA A 84 -11.07 8.33 -14.64
CA ALA A 84 -12.27 9.14 -14.44
C ALA A 84 -12.88 9.57 -15.79
N GLY A 85 -13.95 8.87 -16.19
CA GLY A 85 -14.88 9.34 -17.22
C GLY A 85 -15.68 10.58 -16.76
N GLN A 86 -16.57 11.06 -17.63
CA GLN A 86 -17.37 12.27 -17.37
C GLN A 86 -18.17 12.21 -16.06
N GLY A 87 -18.72 11.05 -15.69
CA GLY A 87 -19.50 10.89 -14.45
C GLY A 87 -18.69 11.17 -13.18
N LEU A 88 -17.44 10.69 -13.09
CA LEU A 88 -16.58 10.98 -11.93
C LEU A 88 -16.15 12.45 -11.92
N ARG A 89 -15.93 13.07 -13.09
CA ARG A 89 -15.67 14.52 -13.18
C ARG A 89 -16.86 15.33 -12.65
N LEU A 90 -18.08 14.92 -12.97
CA LEU A 90 -19.28 15.56 -12.46
C LEU A 90 -19.41 15.40 -10.93
N LEU A 91 -19.19 14.19 -10.41
CA LEU A 91 -19.17 13.95 -8.97
C LEU A 91 -18.14 14.82 -8.26
N LEU A 92 -16.92 14.92 -8.82
CA LEU A 92 -15.86 15.78 -8.29
C LEU A 92 -16.27 17.26 -8.30
N ALA A 93 -16.89 17.73 -9.38
CA ALA A 93 -17.30 19.12 -9.52
C ALA A 93 -18.48 19.52 -8.63
N ARG A 94 -19.29 18.54 -8.17
CA ARG A 94 -20.54 18.80 -7.42
C ARG A 94 -20.52 18.32 -5.97
N ALA A 95 -19.51 17.54 -5.57
CA ALA A 95 -19.37 17.14 -4.17
C ALA A 95 -19.10 18.37 -3.29
N ARG A 96 -19.79 18.48 -2.16
CA ARG A 96 -19.59 19.60 -1.21
C ARG A 96 -18.21 19.55 -0.55
N ARG A 97 -17.70 18.35 -0.31
CA ARG A 97 -16.36 18.11 0.25
C ARG A 97 -15.66 17.00 -0.52
N LEU A 98 -14.39 17.26 -0.81
CA LEU A 98 -13.49 16.32 -1.42
C LEU A 98 -12.44 15.89 -0.40
N THR A 99 -12.11 14.60 -0.38
CA THR A 99 -11.10 14.03 0.50
C THR A 99 -10.25 13.04 -0.26
N LEU A 100 -8.93 13.20 -0.17
CA LEU A 100 -7.98 12.27 -0.76
C LEU A 100 -7.70 11.11 0.20
N LEU A 101 -7.59 9.91 -0.37
CA LEU A 101 -7.16 8.71 0.33
C LEU A 101 -5.76 8.33 -0.10
N ASP A 102 -5.03 7.69 0.81
CA ASP A 102 -3.71 7.15 0.50
C ASP A 102 -3.76 6.09 -0.61
N ASP A 103 -2.89 6.22 -1.61
CA ASP A 103 -2.61 5.18 -2.62
C ASP A 103 -1.46 4.25 -2.17
N GLY A 104 -0.91 4.51 -0.99
CA GLY A 104 0.12 3.72 -0.35
C GLY A 104 1.50 4.32 -0.53
N LEU A 105 2.25 3.82 -1.52
CA LEU A 105 3.66 4.23 -1.66
C LEU A 105 3.82 5.64 -2.26
N ASP A 106 2.76 6.20 -2.84
CA ASP A 106 2.79 7.49 -3.53
C ASP A 106 3.19 8.66 -2.63
N GLN A 107 2.76 8.67 -1.36
CA GLN A 107 3.17 9.71 -0.40
C GLN A 107 4.68 9.75 -0.15
N TYR A 108 5.43 8.72 -0.55
CA TYR A 108 6.89 8.64 -0.42
C TYR A 108 7.62 8.81 -1.76
N ARG A 109 6.92 9.22 -2.82
CA ARG A 109 7.50 9.50 -4.15
C ARG A 109 7.42 11.00 -4.42
N ALA A 110 8.52 11.60 -4.90
CA ALA A 110 8.49 12.97 -5.40
C ALA A 110 7.53 13.09 -6.60
N GLN A 111 7.51 12.08 -7.47
CA GLN A 111 6.58 11.94 -8.59
C GLN A 111 5.61 10.78 -8.30
N PRO A 112 4.44 11.06 -7.70
CA PRO A 112 3.44 10.02 -7.41
C PRO A 112 2.98 9.31 -8.69
N LYS A 113 2.81 7.98 -8.60
CA LYS A 113 2.46 7.14 -9.74
C LYS A 113 0.97 7.12 -10.01
N ALA A 114 0.09 7.51 -9.11
CA ALA A 114 -1.36 7.42 -9.29
C ALA A 114 -2.06 8.75 -9.03
N LEU A 115 -1.64 9.49 -8.01
CA LEU A 115 -2.11 10.83 -7.70
C LEU A 115 -1.41 11.87 -8.60
N ASP A 116 -2.15 12.87 -9.08
CA ASP A 116 -1.57 14.12 -9.59
C ASP A 116 -1.85 15.22 -8.57
N PRO A 117 -0.85 15.67 -7.79
CA PRO A 117 -1.05 16.68 -6.74
C PRO A 117 -1.55 18.03 -7.27
N LEU A 118 -1.27 18.37 -8.52
CA LEU A 118 -1.66 19.64 -9.13
C LEU A 118 -3.08 19.62 -9.69
N ALA A 119 -3.61 18.43 -9.98
CA ALA A 119 -5.01 18.25 -10.39
C ALA A 119 -6.04 18.49 -9.26
N PHE A 120 -5.56 18.78 -8.05
CA PHE A 120 -6.38 19.03 -6.86
C PHE A 120 -6.06 20.39 -6.21
N PRO A 121 -7.08 21.08 -5.67
CA PRO A 121 -6.89 22.27 -4.83
C PRO A 121 -5.96 22.04 -3.65
N ALA A 122 -5.14 23.04 -3.32
CA ALA A 122 -4.37 23.05 -2.09
C ALA A 122 -5.28 23.10 -0.85
N GLY A 123 -4.79 22.59 0.28
CA GLY A 123 -5.52 22.56 1.54
C GLY A 123 -6.65 21.53 1.62
N LEU A 124 -6.83 20.66 0.61
CA LEU A 124 -7.75 19.53 0.72
C LEU A 124 -7.29 18.54 1.78
N ASP A 125 -8.23 17.87 2.46
CA ASP A 125 -7.87 16.81 3.40
C ASP A 125 -7.33 15.61 2.63
N CYS A 126 -6.17 15.12 3.05
CA CYS A 126 -5.55 13.92 2.52
C CYS A 126 -5.26 12.96 3.67
N TRP A 127 -5.96 11.83 3.70
CA TRP A 127 -5.81 10.83 4.75
C TRP A 127 -4.76 9.81 4.35
N LEU A 128 -3.67 9.78 5.11
CA LEU A 128 -2.47 9.00 4.85
C LEU A 128 -2.25 7.99 5.96
N PHE A 129 -1.69 6.83 5.62
CA PHE A 129 -1.15 5.94 6.61
C PHE A 129 0.16 6.50 7.19
N SER A 130 0.43 6.17 8.45
CA SER A 130 1.50 6.78 9.25
C SER A 130 2.71 5.85 9.43
N ASP A 131 3.00 4.97 8.45
CA ASP A 131 4.08 3.99 8.58
C ASP A 131 5.48 4.64 8.59
N ALA A 132 5.69 5.72 7.82
CA ALA A 132 6.94 6.49 7.80
C ALA A 132 6.69 8.00 7.52
N PRO A 133 6.01 8.75 8.42
CA PRO A 133 5.55 10.12 8.13
C PRO A 133 6.68 11.08 7.72
N ASP A 134 7.89 10.90 8.25
CA ASP A 134 9.06 11.75 7.95
C ASP A 134 9.62 11.53 6.53
N TRP A 135 9.22 10.43 5.88
CA TRP A 135 9.65 10.12 4.52
C TRP A 135 8.77 10.78 3.46
N ARG A 136 7.68 11.43 3.87
CA ARG A 136 6.71 12.03 2.95
C ARG A 136 7.38 12.97 1.96
N ALA A 137 6.90 12.91 0.73
CA ALA A 137 7.36 13.76 -0.34
C ALA A 137 6.89 15.21 -0.13
N PRO A 138 7.63 16.21 -0.62
CA PRO A 138 7.29 17.62 -0.40
C PRO A 138 5.88 18.00 -0.86
N TRP A 139 5.36 17.37 -1.91
CA TRP A 139 4.01 17.65 -2.42
C TRP A 139 2.91 17.38 -1.38
N CYS A 140 3.14 16.51 -0.39
CA CYS A 140 2.15 16.24 0.66
C CYS A 140 1.81 17.52 1.44
N GLN A 141 2.75 18.46 1.58
CA GLN A 141 2.55 19.75 2.27
C GLN A 141 1.51 20.64 1.59
N ARG A 142 1.18 20.39 0.31
CA ARG A 142 0.09 21.07 -0.40
C ARG A 142 -1.28 20.75 0.19
N PHE A 143 -1.41 19.64 0.92
CA PHE A 143 -2.66 19.13 1.47
C PHE A 143 -2.69 19.23 3.00
N ARG A 144 -3.90 19.19 3.57
CA ARG A 144 -4.08 18.96 5.01
C ARG A 144 -3.98 17.47 5.28
N CYS A 145 -2.74 17.00 5.48
CA CYS A 145 -2.49 15.60 5.81
C CYS A 145 -3.10 15.23 7.16
N ARG A 146 -3.84 14.11 7.19
CA ARG A 146 -4.47 13.54 8.38
C ARG A 146 -4.03 12.08 8.50
N GLU A 147 -3.86 11.62 9.73
CA GLU A 147 -3.34 10.27 9.99
C GLU A 147 -4.46 9.25 10.11
N LEU A 148 -4.33 8.15 9.37
CA LEU A 148 -5.13 6.93 9.52
C LEU A 148 -4.52 5.96 10.55
N GLY A 149 -3.39 6.33 11.16
CA GLY A 149 -2.52 5.41 11.89
C GLY A 149 -1.67 4.53 10.96
N PRO A 150 -0.83 3.64 11.51
CA PRO A 150 0.06 2.80 10.71
C PRO A 150 -0.77 1.79 9.92
N LEU A 151 -0.52 1.62 8.62
CA LEU A 151 -1.16 0.56 7.84
C LEU A 151 -0.88 -0.80 8.50
N TYR A 152 0.34 -0.96 9.02
CA TYR A 152 0.80 -2.14 9.73
C TYR A 152 1.07 -1.84 11.22
N PRO A 153 0.04 -1.90 12.10
CA PRO A 153 0.25 -1.71 13.53
C PRO A 153 1.03 -2.90 14.13
N PRO A 154 1.88 -2.66 15.16
CA PRO A 154 2.47 -3.75 15.95
C PRO A 154 1.35 -4.56 16.61
N GLY A 155 1.44 -5.90 16.55
CA GLY A 155 0.40 -6.79 17.06
C GLY A 155 -0.78 -7.01 16.11
N GLY A 156 -0.56 -6.90 14.78
CA GLY A 156 -1.54 -7.32 13.77
C GLY A 156 -2.06 -8.75 13.98
N PRO A 157 -3.14 -9.16 13.29
CA PRO A 157 -3.83 -10.42 13.56
C PRO A 157 -2.82 -11.55 13.64
N ASP A 158 -2.84 -12.25 14.78
CA ASP A 158 -1.94 -13.37 15.03
C ASP A 158 -2.07 -14.32 13.83
N PRO A 159 -0.98 -14.65 13.11
CA PRO A 159 -1.07 -15.70 12.12
C PRO A 159 -1.58 -16.94 12.87
N ALA A 160 -2.73 -17.45 12.44
CA ALA A 160 -3.24 -18.72 12.91
C ALA A 160 -2.07 -19.72 12.98
N ASP A 161 -1.94 -20.42 14.10
CA ASP A 161 -0.86 -21.36 14.41
C ASP A 161 -0.57 -22.26 13.21
N ASP A 162 0.36 -21.83 12.36
CA ASP A 162 0.76 -22.59 11.19
C ASP A 162 1.87 -23.52 11.67
N PRO A 163 1.67 -24.86 11.61
CA PRO A 163 2.61 -25.83 12.19
C PRO A 163 4.03 -25.79 11.57
N ALA A 164 4.27 -24.93 10.57
CA ALA A 164 5.59 -24.64 10.01
C ALA A 164 6.37 -23.53 10.75
N ASP A 165 5.79 -22.85 11.74
CA ASP A 165 6.45 -21.84 12.59
C ASP A 165 7.26 -22.47 13.74
N ASP A 166 7.91 -23.63 13.51
CA ASP A 166 8.84 -24.19 14.49
C ASP A 166 10.04 -23.24 14.65
N PRO A 167 10.29 -22.67 15.84
CA PRO A 167 11.44 -21.81 16.12
C PRO A 167 12.80 -22.49 15.87
N ARG A 168 12.83 -23.81 15.70
CA ARG A 168 14.03 -24.60 15.37
C ARG A 168 14.34 -24.67 13.86
N THR A 169 13.49 -24.13 13.00
CA THR A 169 13.75 -24.12 11.54
C THR A 169 14.83 -23.08 11.20
N PRO A 170 15.90 -23.43 10.46
CA PRO A 170 16.90 -22.47 9.99
C PRO A 170 16.22 -21.36 9.18
N ARG A 171 16.29 -20.11 9.67
CA ARG A 171 15.63 -18.96 9.04
C ARG A 171 16.56 -18.37 7.99
N GLY A 172 16.46 -18.87 6.76
CA GLY A 172 17.20 -18.35 5.61
C GLY A 172 16.69 -16.97 5.17
N THR A 173 16.24 -16.86 3.92
CA THR A 173 15.83 -15.56 3.36
C THR A 173 14.34 -15.51 3.08
N LEU A 174 13.63 -14.54 3.68
CA LEU A 174 12.26 -14.17 3.33
C LEU A 174 12.31 -13.19 2.16
N ILE A 175 11.75 -13.57 1.02
CA ILE A 175 11.69 -12.72 -0.16
C ILE A 175 10.25 -12.29 -0.39
N LEU A 176 10.01 -10.98 -0.28
CA LEU A 176 8.71 -10.36 -0.51
C LEU A 176 8.64 -9.89 -1.95
N GLU A 177 7.98 -10.68 -2.81
CA GLU A 177 7.95 -10.45 -4.26
C GLU A 177 7.41 -9.04 -4.58
N ALA A 178 8.23 -8.23 -5.25
CA ALA A 178 7.91 -6.87 -5.64
C ALA A 178 8.80 -6.41 -6.82
N PRO A 179 8.41 -5.35 -7.55
CA PRO A 179 9.26 -4.78 -8.61
C PRO A 179 10.66 -4.39 -8.09
N GLY A 180 11.70 -4.68 -8.86
CA GLY A 180 13.10 -4.41 -8.51
C GLY A 180 13.86 -5.63 -7.99
N LEU A 181 13.17 -6.71 -7.62
CA LEU A 181 13.82 -7.96 -7.21
C LEU A 181 14.56 -8.66 -8.34
N GLU A 182 14.21 -8.44 -9.60
CA GLU A 182 14.95 -8.97 -10.76
C GLU A 182 16.46 -8.68 -10.70
N ARG A 183 16.85 -7.60 -10.02
CA ARG A 183 18.24 -7.19 -9.80
C ARG A 183 18.99 -8.11 -8.83
N LEU A 184 18.27 -8.90 -8.05
CA LEU A 184 18.87 -9.89 -7.16
C LEU A 184 19.45 -11.07 -7.93
N GLY A 185 19.00 -11.32 -9.16
CA GLY A 185 19.52 -12.35 -10.06
C GLY A 185 21.03 -12.27 -10.28
N GLU A 186 21.60 -11.07 -10.21
CA GLU A 186 23.05 -10.82 -10.28
C GLU A 186 23.81 -11.26 -9.01
N THR A 187 23.06 -11.54 -7.94
CA THR A 187 23.55 -11.83 -6.58
C THR A 187 22.87 -13.05 -5.96
N ASP A 188 22.25 -13.92 -6.75
CA ASP A 188 21.46 -15.08 -6.28
C ASP A 188 22.25 -16.01 -5.33
N GLY A 189 23.58 -16.03 -5.43
CA GLY A 189 24.47 -16.76 -4.52
C GLY A 189 24.71 -16.10 -3.15
N ALA A 190 24.30 -14.85 -2.95
CA ALA A 190 24.64 -14.05 -1.77
C ALA A 190 23.63 -14.15 -0.62
N PHE A 191 22.43 -14.68 -0.86
CA PHE A 191 21.38 -14.73 0.17
C PHE A 191 21.28 -16.11 0.84
N PRO A 192 21.24 -16.18 2.19
CA PRO A 192 21.14 -17.43 2.92
C PRO A 192 19.93 -18.27 2.50
N ARG A 193 20.14 -19.56 2.29
CA ARG A 193 19.07 -20.56 2.06
C ARG A 193 18.64 -21.21 3.37
N PRO A 194 17.42 -21.77 3.47
CA PRO A 194 16.38 -21.85 2.44
C PRO A 194 15.69 -20.51 2.17
N TRP A 195 15.16 -20.32 0.96
CA TRP A 195 14.35 -19.16 0.62
C TRP A 195 12.86 -19.41 0.88
N CYS A 196 12.20 -18.43 1.47
CA CYS A 196 10.75 -18.37 1.61
C CYS A 196 10.23 -17.20 0.77
N LEU A 197 9.59 -17.50 -0.36
CA LEU A 197 9.01 -16.50 -1.25
C LEU A 197 7.55 -16.24 -0.90
N VAL A 198 7.22 -15.00 -0.57
CA VAL A 198 5.84 -14.52 -0.47
C VAL A 198 5.49 -13.76 -1.74
N PRO A 199 4.56 -14.27 -2.57
CA PRO A 199 4.28 -13.68 -3.86
C PRO A 199 3.52 -12.35 -3.75
N HIS A 200 3.73 -11.44 -4.69
CA HIS A 200 3.01 -10.16 -4.70
C HIS A 200 1.51 -10.46 -4.88
N PRO A 201 0.59 -9.80 -4.18
CA PRO A 201 -0.84 -10.04 -4.37
C PRO A 201 -1.36 -9.69 -5.77
N VAL A 202 -0.58 -8.98 -6.59
CA VAL A 202 -0.96 -8.50 -7.92
C VAL A 202 -0.10 -9.22 -8.94
N ALA A 203 -0.70 -10.12 -9.73
CA ALA A 203 0.04 -10.98 -10.65
C ALA A 203 0.92 -10.20 -11.64
N ALA A 204 0.45 -9.06 -12.17
CA ALA A 204 1.23 -8.21 -13.07
C ALA A 204 2.46 -7.55 -12.43
N LYS A 205 2.53 -7.51 -11.08
CA LYS A 205 3.70 -7.01 -10.33
C LYS A 205 4.67 -8.13 -9.93
N ARG A 206 4.37 -9.39 -10.30
CA ARG A 206 5.26 -10.54 -10.18
C ARG A 206 6.19 -10.54 -11.39
N SER A 207 7.11 -9.58 -11.43
CA SER A 207 7.97 -9.33 -12.59
C SER A 207 9.05 -10.38 -12.79
N TRP A 208 9.30 -11.23 -11.79
CA TRP A 208 10.46 -12.12 -11.79
C TRP A 208 10.17 -13.46 -11.10
N ARG A 209 10.75 -14.54 -11.63
CA ARG A 209 10.65 -15.89 -11.05
C ARG A 209 12.02 -16.30 -10.50
N LEU A 210 12.12 -16.37 -9.18
CA LEU A 210 13.30 -16.91 -8.50
C LEU A 210 13.50 -18.39 -8.84
N PRO A 211 14.73 -18.85 -9.09
CA PRO A 211 15.04 -20.27 -9.26
C PRO A 211 15.01 -20.98 -7.89
N LEU A 212 13.81 -21.43 -7.49
CA LEU A 212 13.61 -22.16 -6.24
C LEU A 212 14.27 -23.55 -6.31
N ARG A 213 15.00 -23.93 -5.26
CA ARG A 213 15.66 -25.24 -5.10
C ARG A 213 14.92 -26.10 -4.07
N ALA A 214 15.34 -27.37 -3.95
CA ALA A 214 14.87 -28.24 -2.89
C ALA A 214 15.09 -27.59 -1.50
N GLY A 215 14.03 -27.50 -0.71
CA GLY A 215 14.01 -26.83 0.60
C GLY A 215 13.52 -25.38 0.56
N ASP A 216 13.53 -24.71 -0.59
CA ASP A 216 12.87 -23.42 -0.75
C ASP A 216 11.34 -23.59 -0.78
N ARG A 217 10.63 -22.56 -0.33
CA ARG A 217 9.18 -22.57 -0.21
C ARG A 217 8.58 -21.35 -0.86
N ARG A 218 7.43 -21.52 -1.51
CA ARG A 218 6.55 -20.43 -1.89
C ARG A 218 5.35 -20.43 -0.98
N ARG A 219 5.22 -19.43 -0.11
CA ARG A 219 4.14 -19.33 0.88
C ARG A 219 3.16 -18.24 0.45
N PRO A 220 1.91 -18.58 0.06
CA PRO A 220 0.86 -17.59 0.01
C PRO A 220 0.56 -17.16 1.46
N GLY A 221 0.52 -15.86 1.73
CA GLY A 221 0.29 -15.37 3.07
C GLY A 221 0.43 -13.85 3.15
N ALA A 222 0.06 -13.32 4.31
CA ALA A 222 0.18 -11.91 4.66
C ALA A 222 1.61 -11.64 5.17
N PRO A 223 2.49 -10.96 4.41
CA PRO A 223 3.87 -10.69 4.82
C PRO A 223 3.98 -10.10 6.23
N GLU A 224 3.03 -9.27 6.62
CA GLU A 224 2.93 -8.63 7.93
C GLU A 224 2.84 -9.60 9.11
N ALA A 225 2.37 -10.83 8.88
CA ALA A 225 2.31 -11.85 9.92
C ALA A 225 3.63 -12.62 10.05
N LEU A 226 4.42 -12.68 8.97
CA LEU A 226 5.72 -13.36 8.92
C LEU A 226 6.86 -12.47 9.39
N LEU A 227 6.81 -11.20 9.01
CA LEU A 227 7.86 -10.21 9.27
C LEU A 227 8.27 -10.13 10.75
N PRO A 228 7.35 -10.04 11.73
CA PRO A 228 7.70 -9.97 13.16
C PRO A 228 8.42 -11.22 13.69
N ARG A 229 8.28 -12.35 13.00
CA ARG A 229 8.83 -13.64 13.41
C ARG A 229 10.03 -14.03 12.56
N TRP A 230 10.53 -13.19 11.65
CA TRP A 230 11.65 -13.57 10.78
C TRP A 230 12.97 -13.04 11.31
N HIS A 231 13.85 -13.90 11.86
CA HIS A 231 15.20 -13.52 12.35
C HIS A 231 16.33 -13.76 11.32
N GLY A 232 15.98 -14.10 10.08
CA GLY A 232 16.94 -14.32 8.99
C GLY A 232 17.24 -13.04 8.21
N THR A 233 17.33 -13.17 6.89
CA THR A 233 17.35 -12.02 5.96
C THR A 233 15.97 -11.78 5.38
N VAL A 234 15.54 -10.53 5.26
CA VAL A 234 14.34 -10.09 4.54
C VAL A 234 14.78 -9.34 3.29
N VAL A 235 14.20 -9.66 2.14
CA VAL A 235 14.44 -8.98 0.88
C VAL A 235 13.14 -8.45 0.30
N VAL A 236 13.12 -7.17 -0.08
CA VAL A 236 11.91 -6.49 -0.56
C VAL A 236 12.22 -5.48 -1.67
N GLY A 237 11.32 -5.38 -2.65
CA GLY A 237 11.40 -4.39 -3.74
C GLY A 237 10.57 -3.13 -3.51
N GLU A 238 10.27 -2.41 -4.60
CA GLU A 238 9.44 -1.19 -4.57
C GLU A 238 7.96 -1.52 -4.33
N SER A 239 7.57 -1.66 -3.05
CA SER A 239 6.20 -1.91 -2.64
C SER A 239 5.93 -1.36 -1.24
N LEU A 240 4.66 -1.32 -0.83
CA LEU A 240 4.28 -1.01 0.55
C LEU A 240 4.88 -1.98 1.58
N LEU A 241 5.23 -3.19 1.15
CA LEU A 241 5.88 -4.17 2.03
C LEU A 241 7.27 -3.72 2.47
N LEU A 242 7.89 -2.75 1.78
CA LEU A 242 9.09 -2.08 2.26
C LEU A 242 8.84 -1.43 3.62
N LEU A 243 7.75 -0.69 3.76
CA LEU A 243 7.40 -0.01 5.01
C LEU A 243 7.01 -1.03 6.09
N ALA A 244 6.28 -2.09 5.71
CA ALA A 244 6.00 -3.20 6.62
C ALA A 244 7.30 -3.85 7.12
N ALA A 245 8.26 -4.13 6.24
CA ALA A 245 9.54 -4.72 6.61
C ALA A 245 10.39 -3.77 7.46
N LEU A 246 10.35 -2.47 7.18
CA LEU A 246 11.04 -1.46 8.00
C LEU A 246 10.48 -1.41 9.42
N ARG A 247 9.17 -1.55 9.57
CA ARG A 247 8.45 -1.36 10.83
C ARG A 247 8.30 -2.62 11.67
N LEU A 248 8.04 -3.76 11.05
CA LEU A 248 7.59 -4.98 11.73
C LEU A 248 8.70 -6.00 11.98
N ARG A 249 9.81 -5.95 11.23
CA ARG A 249 10.87 -6.95 11.39
C ARG A 249 11.54 -6.81 12.77
N PRO A 250 12.04 -7.91 13.35
CA PRO A 250 12.91 -7.84 14.52
C PRO A 250 14.12 -6.92 14.27
N PRO A 251 14.58 -6.15 15.28
CA PRO A 251 15.70 -5.22 15.11
C PRO A 251 17.01 -5.87 14.66
N ASP A 252 17.21 -7.17 14.93
CA ASP A 252 18.37 -7.99 14.55
C ASP A 252 18.26 -8.59 13.15
N THR A 253 17.13 -8.40 12.46
CA THR A 253 16.88 -8.95 11.14
C THR A 253 17.45 -8.05 10.04
N ARG A 254 18.31 -8.63 9.21
CA ARG A 254 18.85 -7.96 8.02
C ARG A 254 17.75 -7.69 7.01
N LEU A 255 17.63 -6.44 6.56
CA LEU A 255 16.75 -6.00 5.48
C LEU A 255 17.58 -5.60 4.26
N VAL A 256 17.25 -6.18 3.11
CA VAL A 256 17.85 -5.86 1.82
C VAL A 256 16.77 -5.31 0.91
N VAL A 257 16.95 -4.08 0.46
CA VAL A 257 15.98 -3.37 -0.38
C VAL A 257 16.47 -3.33 -1.81
N ALA A 258 15.68 -3.88 -2.74
CA ALA A 258 16.00 -3.93 -4.16
C ALA A 258 15.08 -2.99 -4.95
N LEU A 259 15.43 -1.71 -5.02
CA LEU A 259 14.65 -0.76 -5.81
C LEU A 259 15.01 -0.87 -7.32
N PRO A 260 14.01 -0.88 -8.22
CA PRO A 260 14.26 -0.85 -9.66
C PRO A 260 14.99 0.45 -10.05
N PRO A 261 15.72 0.50 -11.17
CA PRO A 261 16.43 1.73 -11.60
C PRO A 261 15.49 2.92 -11.77
N THR A 262 14.26 2.65 -12.23
CA THR A 262 13.19 3.61 -12.44
C THR A 262 12.45 4.03 -11.16
N ALA A 263 12.88 3.53 -9.98
CA ALA A 263 12.31 3.97 -8.71
C ALA A 263 12.52 5.48 -8.52
N ASP A 264 11.51 6.12 -7.93
CA ASP A 264 11.54 7.56 -7.63
C ASP A 264 12.77 7.94 -6.78
N ALA A 265 13.41 9.05 -7.14
CA ALA A 265 14.66 9.47 -6.53
C ALA A 265 14.49 9.82 -5.04
N HIS A 266 13.35 10.40 -4.66
CA HIS A 266 13.07 10.71 -3.25
C HIS A 266 12.87 9.43 -2.43
N LEU A 267 12.11 8.46 -2.95
CA LEU A 267 11.98 7.16 -2.30
C LEU A 267 13.35 6.47 -2.14
N ARG A 268 14.18 6.48 -3.19
CA ARG A 268 15.54 5.93 -3.12
C ARG A 268 16.39 6.62 -2.08
N ALA A 269 16.35 7.95 -2.01
CA ALA A 269 17.10 8.72 -1.02
C ALA A 269 16.68 8.37 0.40
N ARG A 270 15.37 8.22 0.67
CA ARG A 270 14.87 7.81 1.98
C ARG A 270 15.31 6.41 2.39
N VAL A 271 15.31 5.47 1.45
CA VAL A 271 15.85 4.11 1.70
C VAL A 271 17.35 4.16 1.97
N ALA A 272 18.11 4.97 1.23
CA ALA A 272 19.54 5.13 1.45
C ALA A 272 19.85 5.77 2.81
N GLU A 273 19.07 6.77 3.22
CA GLU A 273 19.14 7.40 4.55
C GLU A 273 18.83 6.39 5.67
N ALA A 274 17.83 5.53 5.48
CA ALA A 274 17.54 4.42 6.40
C ALA A 274 18.71 3.45 6.51
N ALA A 275 19.28 3.03 5.37
CA ALA A 275 20.44 2.15 5.31
C ALA A 275 21.69 2.76 5.97
N ALA A 276 21.87 4.08 5.89
CA ALA A 276 22.97 4.77 6.55
C ALA A 276 22.81 4.84 8.08
N ARG A 277 21.57 4.81 8.58
CA ARG A 277 21.26 4.87 10.03
C ARG A 277 21.15 3.51 10.68
N GLU A 278 20.70 2.51 9.93
CA GLU A 278 20.46 1.16 10.43
C GLU A 278 21.43 0.18 9.74
N PRO A 279 22.44 -0.34 10.44
CA PRO A 279 23.49 -1.17 9.83
C PRO A 279 22.96 -2.48 9.21
N LEU A 280 21.77 -2.91 9.63
CA LEU A 280 21.10 -4.10 9.11
C LEU A 280 20.18 -3.80 7.91
N VAL A 281 20.05 -2.54 7.49
CA VAL A 281 19.34 -2.15 6.27
C VAL A 281 20.36 -1.88 5.16
N SER A 282 20.15 -2.47 3.99
CA SER A 282 21.03 -2.27 2.84
C SER A 282 20.24 -2.10 1.56
N LEU A 283 20.75 -1.28 0.63
CA LEU A 283 20.16 -1.04 -0.68
C LEU A 283 20.99 -1.75 -1.76
N VAL A 284 20.36 -2.58 -2.58
CA VAL A 284 21.00 -3.29 -3.70
C VAL A 284 21.53 -2.28 -4.71
N GLY A 285 22.81 -2.40 -5.06
CA GLY A 285 23.48 -1.52 -6.02
C GLY A 285 23.91 -0.16 -5.45
N ALA A 286 24.04 -0.02 -4.13
CA ALA A 286 24.58 1.19 -3.49
C ALA A 286 26.11 1.33 -3.58
N GLY A 287 26.84 0.35 -4.14
CA GLY A 287 28.28 0.46 -4.45
C GLY A 287 28.50 0.29 -5.95
N ARG A 288 29.28 1.11 -6.67
CA ARG A 288 30.26 2.15 -6.30
C ARG A 288 29.93 3.46 -7.04
N ALA A 289 29.73 4.55 -6.31
CA ALA A 289 30.04 5.89 -6.82
C ALA A 289 31.36 6.29 -6.15
N GLY A 290 32.47 6.14 -6.87
CA GLY A 290 33.81 6.48 -6.37
C GLY A 290 34.72 5.27 -6.14
N SER A 291 35.42 4.88 -7.20
CA SER A 291 36.79 4.38 -7.15
C SER A 291 37.46 4.79 -8.46
#